data_AF-A0A4E9FLG2-F1
#
_entry.id   AF-A0A4E9FLG2-F1
#
_cell.length_a   1.000
_cell.length_b   1.000
_cell.length_c   1.000
_cell.angle_alpha   90.00
_cell.angle_beta   90.00
_cell.angle_gamma   90.00
#
_symmetry.space_group_name_H-M   'P 1'
#
loop_
_entity.id
_entity.type
_entity.pdbx_description
1 polymer ?
#
loop_
_entity_poly.entity_id
_entity_poly.type
_entity_poly.pdbx_seq_one_letter_code
_entity_poly.pdbx_strand_id
1 'polypeptide(L)'
;MDFIRFKNCIVSNISLWKYCKFYSNYCINLVFMKDFDRLPLVGFSICSGFEIIKQKLHPNNTVAYKSWDLPEMPLWAKNRVEADDYLRILLRFENKRLGVCFRLNSFPPSCYVYFDYLPNHPMEELYLALANCKMFNEQGIPLIAILNPLEMFTWTVQKKYKAVNKDDRKAIKPSMEIVTSTESKKTITPLCTFCWERPIDVLFMPCNHAVCCKFCKDNYIKHERQQNKAKKLSMDIVCPVCRKKIESVAQIWFPKICRCLLCTYDCNMMSAVAGGENGCGCVIGCYEKARKLCDEGGSCPHCHKKLIDVLQIFIQGEWEQ
;
A
#
# COMPACT_ATOMS: atom_id res chain seq x y z
N MET A 1 8.78 -5.46 15.08
CA MET A 1 8.07 -4.63 16.09
C MET A 1 7.92 -5.53 17.32
N ASP A 2 8.30 -5.04 18.49
CA ASP A 2 8.28 -5.87 19.71
C ASP A 2 6.88 -5.87 20.32
N PHE A 3 6.42 -7.04 20.78
CA PHE A 3 5.10 -7.24 21.35
C PHE A 3 5.16 -7.93 22.69
N ILE A 4 4.22 -7.60 23.56
CA ILE A 4 3.99 -8.30 24.83
C ILE A 4 2.67 -9.05 24.72
N ARG A 5 2.70 -10.33 25.12
CA ARG A 5 1.55 -11.24 25.06
C ARG A 5 0.75 -11.24 26.36
N PHE A 6 -0.57 -11.10 26.21
CA PHE A 6 -1.58 -11.20 27.28
C PHE A 6 -2.61 -12.26 26.88
N LYS A 7 -2.33 -13.53 27.19
CA LYS A 7 -3.13 -14.69 26.74
C LYS A 7 -3.29 -14.74 25.21
N ASN A 8 -4.44 -14.29 24.72
CA ASN A 8 -4.87 -14.30 23.32
C ASN A 8 -4.77 -12.92 22.64
N CYS A 9 -4.16 -11.97 23.35
CA CYS A 9 -3.92 -10.60 22.91
C CYS A 9 -2.41 -10.34 22.87
N ILE A 10 -1.96 -9.52 21.93
CA ILE A 10 -0.63 -8.90 21.96
C ILE A 10 -0.77 -7.40 21.84
N VAL A 11 0.10 -6.65 22.53
CA VAL A 11 0.20 -5.18 22.43
C VAL A 11 1.65 -4.81 22.13
N SER A 12 1.87 -3.91 21.17
CA SER A 12 3.21 -3.48 20.80
C SER A 12 3.86 -2.67 21.91
N ASN A 13 5.18 -2.81 22.04
CA ASN A 13 5.97 -1.98 22.94
C ASN A 13 6.49 -0.70 22.26
N ILE A 14 6.53 -0.72 20.92
CA ILE A 14 6.89 0.43 20.08
C ILE A 14 5.60 1.07 19.59
N SER A 15 5.50 2.40 19.66
CA SER A 15 4.33 3.12 19.16
C SER A 15 4.27 3.09 17.64
N LEU A 16 3.06 3.16 17.10
CA LEU A 16 2.81 3.18 15.67
C LEU A 16 3.52 4.33 14.98
N TRP A 17 3.49 5.52 15.58
CA TRP A 17 4.18 6.68 15.05
C TRP A 17 5.68 6.45 14.90
N LYS A 18 6.33 5.90 15.95
CA LYS A 18 7.77 5.58 15.91
C LYS A 18 8.07 4.53 14.85
N TYR A 19 7.25 3.48 14.74
CA TYR A 19 7.40 2.45 13.73
C TYR A 19 7.28 3.02 12.30
N CYS A 20 6.21 3.78 12.02
CA CYS A 20 5.97 4.35 10.70
C CYS A 20 7.06 5.35 10.31
N LYS A 21 7.50 6.19 11.26
CA LYS A 21 8.60 7.14 11.05
C LYS A 21 9.92 6.43 10.76
N PHE A 22 10.23 5.34 11.46
CA PHE A 22 11.46 4.60 11.26
C PHE A 22 11.55 3.95 9.86
N TYR A 23 10.44 3.38 9.38
CA TYR A 23 10.39 2.71 8.08
C TYR A 23 9.97 3.62 6.93
N SER A 24 9.74 4.92 7.19
CA SER A 24 9.11 5.87 6.24
C SER A 24 7.88 5.31 5.54
N ASN A 25 7.12 4.47 6.25
CA ASN A 25 6.01 3.71 5.70
C ASN A 25 4.87 3.62 6.69
N TYR A 26 3.70 4.13 6.31
CA TYR A 26 2.49 4.16 7.12
C TYR A 26 1.64 2.90 6.93
N CYS A 27 2.28 1.73 6.78
CA CYS A 27 1.63 0.45 6.56
C CYS A 27 2.22 -0.62 7.47
N ILE A 28 1.35 -1.37 8.14
CA ILE A 28 1.72 -2.57 8.91
C ILE A 28 1.29 -3.79 8.10
N ASN A 29 2.21 -4.74 7.90
CA ASN A 29 1.94 -5.97 7.16
C ASN A 29 1.84 -7.15 8.13
N LEU A 30 0.70 -7.83 8.15
CA LEU A 30 0.46 -9.06 8.90
C LEU A 30 0.35 -10.21 7.91
N VAL A 31 1.16 -11.25 8.07
CA VAL A 31 1.11 -12.50 7.31
C VAL A 31 0.51 -13.60 8.17
N PHE A 32 -0.42 -14.37 7.62
CA PHE A 32 -1.07 -15.49 8.31
C PHE A 32 -0.34 -16.79 8.00
N MET A 33 0.20 -17.45 9.03
CA MET A 33 0.97 -18.71 8.85
C MET A 33 0.10 -19.96 8.85
N LYS A 34 -1.22 -19.79 9.02
CA LYS A 34 -2.24 -20.83 8.90
C LYS A 34 -3.58 -20.22 8.53
N ASP A 35 -4.56 -21.09 8.31
CA ASP A 35 -5.94 -20.67 8.14
C ASP A 35 -6.55 -20.14 9.45
N PHE A 36 -7.34 -19.06 9.35
CA PHE A 36 -8.16 -18.52 10.44
C PHE A 36 -9.61 -18.42 9.98
N ASP A 37 -10.54 -18.88 10.82
CA ASP A 37 -11.99 -18.76 10.55
C ASP A 37 -12.42 -17.29 10.43
N ARG A 38 -11.73 -16.39 11.14
CA ARG A 38 -11.95 -14.94 11.14
C ARG A 38 -10.62 -14.22 11.34
N LEU A 39 -10.53 -13.00 10.78
CA LEU A 39 -9.41 -12.10 11.03
C LEU A 39 -9.23 -11.83 12.54
N PRO A 40 -7.99 -11.76 13.05
CA PRO A 40 -7.71 -11.19 14.36
C PRO A 40 -8.32 -9.80 14.49
N LEU A 41 -8.85 -9.46 15.66
CA LEU A 41 -9.26 -8.10 15.93
C LEU A 41 -8.03 -7.20 15.91
N VAL A 42 -8.15 -6.06 15.24
CA VAL A 42 -7.15 -4.99 15.26
C VAL A 42 -7.68 -3.90 16.17
N GLY A 43 -6.85 -3.47 17.11
CA GLY A 43 -7.13 -2.35 18.00
C GLY A 43 -5.91 -1.50 18.26
N PHE A 44 -6.13 -0.38 18.93
CA PHE A 44 -5.07 0.56 19.28
C PHE A 44 -5.10 0.81 20.78
N SER A 45 -3.97 0.54 21.43
CA SER A 45 -3.77 0.77 22.86
C SER A 45 -3.26 2.17 23.11
N ILE A 46 -3.77 2.82 24.16
CA ILE A 46 -3.25 4.09 24.70
C ILE A 46 -2.01 3.90 25.60
N CYS A 47 -1.61 2.64 25.82
CA CYS A 47 -0.45 2.26 26.62
C CYS A 47 0.35 1.18 25.90
N SER A 48 1.67 1.23 26.02
CA SER A 48 2.54 0.17 25.52
C SER A 48 2.26 -1.15 26.25
N GLY A 49 2.64 -2.28 25.65
CA GLY A 49 2.60 -3.57 26.34
C GLY A 49 3.35 -3.55 27.67
N PHE A 50 4.47 -2.83 27.78
CA PHE A 50 5.26 -2.76 29.00
C PHE A 50 4.55 -1.96 30.09
N GLU A 51 3.91 -0.85 29.72
CA GLU A 51 3.18 -0.02 30.67
C GLU A 51 1.94 -0.75 31.21
N ILE A 52 1.26 -1.55 30.39
CA ILE A 52 0.15 -2.42 30.84
C ILE A 52 0.63 -3.36 31.95
N ILE A 53 1.80 -4.00 31.81
CA ILE A 53 2.37 -4.86 32.86
C ILE A 53 2.70 -4.03 34.10
N LYS A 54 3.46 -2.94 33.91
CA LYS A 54 3.98 -2.12 35.01
C LYS A 54 2.85 -1.54 35.87
N GLN A 55 1.78 -1.07 35.24
CA GLN A 55 0.62 -0.50 35.92
C GLN A 55 -0.44 -1.56 36.32
N LYS A 56 -0.18 -2.86 36.07
CA LYS A 56 -1.13 -3.96 36.31
C LYS A 56 -2.50 -3.74 35.65
N LEU A 57 -2.50 -3.15 34.46
CA LEU A 57 -3.71 -2.90 33.68
C LEU A 57 -4.13 -4.17 32.94
N HIS A 58 -5.42 -4.23 32.57
CA HIS A 58 -5.92 -5.25 31.66
C HIS A 58 -5.98 -4.68 30.23
N PRO A 59 -5.48 -5.38 29.20
CA PRO A 59 -5.47 -4.87 27.82
C PRO A 59 -6.85 -4.44 27.31
N ASN A 60 -7.92 -5.12 27.69
CA ASN A 60 -9.29 -4.74 27.28
C ASN A 60 -9.71 -3.34 27.78
N ASN A 61 -9.03 -2.78 28.78
CA ASN A 61 -9.31 -1.45 29.31
C ASN A 61 -8.44 -0.36 28.65
N THR A 62 -7.39 -0.74 27.93
CA THR A 62 -6.45 0.19 27.29
C THR A 62 -6.57 0.20 25.78
N VAL A 63 -7.18 -0.83 25.20
CA VAL A 63 -7.29 -1.03 23.75
C VAL A 63 -8.68 -0.72 23.24
N ALA A 64 -8.76 0.17 22.26
CA ALA A 64 -9.96 0.37 21.44
C ALA A 64 -9.97 -0.63 20.28
N TYR A 65 -10.69 -1.75 20.42
CA TYR A 65 -10.96 -2.67 19.32
C TYR A 65 -12.21 -2.26 18.55
N LYS A 66 -12.22 -2.51 17.24
CA LYS A 66 -13.43 -2.47 16.43
C LYS A 66 -13.79 -3.87 15.94
N SER A 67 -15.06 -4.25 16.07
CA SER A 67 -15.55 -5.54 15.58
C SER A 67 -15.58 -5.56 14.05
N TRP A 68 -15.19 -6.67 13.45
CA TRP A 68 -15.36 -6.95 12.02
C TRP A 68 -16.83 -7.02 11.58
N ASP A 69 -17.76 -7.08 12.54
CA ASP A 69 -19.21 -7.09 12.29
C ASP A 69 -19.82 -5.68 12.17
N LEU A 70 -19.05 -4.61 12.42
CA LEU A 70 -19.55 -3.24 12.30
C LEU A 70 -19.91 -2.88 10.84
N PRO A 71 -20.96 -2.05 10.61
CA PRO A 71 -21.41 -1.71 9.25
C PRO A 71 -20.36 -1.02 8.36
N GLU A 72 -19.40 -0.33 8.96
CA GLU A 72 -18.30 0.35 8.27
C GLU A 72 -17.17 -0.60 7.82
N MET A 73 -17.14 -1.84 8.33
CA MET A 73 -16.14 -2.82 7.95
C MET A 73 -16.45 -3.42 6.57
N PRO A 74 -15.41 -3.80 5.80
CA PRO A 74 -15.64 -4.39 4.49
C PRO A 74 -16.29 -5.77 4.63
N LEU A 75 -17.18 -6.13 3.69
CA LEU A 75 -17.87 -7.43 3.72
C LEU A 75 -16.91 -8.62 3.80
N TRP A 76 -15.74 -8.51 3.18
CA TRP A 76 -14.71 -9.55 3.20
C TRP A 76 -14.06 -9.76 4.57
N ALA A 77 -14.23 -8.85 5.54
CA ALA A 77 -13.68 -9.04 6.88
C ALA A 77 -14.29 -10.22 7.65
N LYS A 78 -15.46 -10.71 7.18
CA LYS A 78 -16.15 -11.89 7.71
C LYS A 78 -15.69 -13.19 7.07
N ASN A 79 -14.86 -13.12 6.03
CA ASN A 79 -14.39 -14.29 5.32
C ASN A 79 -13.31 -15.01 6.13
N ARG A 80 -13.18 -16.31 5.86
CA ARG A 80 -12.02 -17.10 6.27
C ARG A 80 -10.77 -16.48 5.65
N VAL A 81 -9.68 -16.53 6.41
CA VAL A 81 -8.34 -16.15 6.00
C VAL A 81 -7.55 -17.41 5.74
N GLU A 82 -6.91 -17.50 4.58
CA GLU A 82 -6.12 -18.67 4.20
C GLU A 82 -4.67 -18.53 4.67
N ALA A 83 -3.98 -19.65 4.83
CA ALA A 83 -2.54 -19.66 5.03
C ALA A 83 -1.84 -18.91 3.88
N ASP A 84 -0.80 -18.15 4.22
CA ASP A 84 -0.11 -17.21 3.35
C ASP A 84 -0.93 -16.00 2.88
N ASP A 85 -2.18 -15.80 3.31
CA ASP A 85 -2.80 -14.49 3.16
C ASP A 85 -2.04 -13.45 3.98
N TYR A 86 -2.23 -12.18 3.61
CA TYR A 86 -1.69 -11.07 4.37
C TYR A 86 -2.65 -9.89 4.45
N LEU A 87 -2.78 -9.36 5.66
CA LEU A 87 -3.53 -8.15 5.96
C LEU A 87 -2.55 -6.97 6.01
N ARG A 88 -2.83 -5.96 5.20
CA ARG A 88 -2.20 -4.65 5.28
C ARG A 88 -3.09 -3.68 6.03
N ILE A 89 -2.48 -2.95 6.96
CA ILE A 89 -3.13 -1.94 7.77
C ILE A 89 -2.47 -0.62 7.43
N LEU A 90 -3.11 0.15 6.54
CA LEU A 90 -2.65 1.49 6.16
C LEU A 90 -3.15 2.49 7.21
N LEU A 91 -2.24 3.31 7.71
CA LEU A 91 -2.48 4.26 8.78
C LEU A 91 -2.49 5.69 8.24
N ARG A 92 -3.43 6.50 8.70
CA ARG A 92 -3.47 7.94 8.49
C ARG A 92 -3.66 8.65 9.82
N PHE A 93 -2.60 9.30 10.27
CA PHE A 93 -2.57 10.08 11.48
C PHE A 93 -3.25 11.44 11.24
N GLU A 94 -4.32 11.75 11.97
CA GLU A 94 -4.98 13.08 11.97
C GLU A 94 -4.97 13.67 13.38
N ASN A 95 -5.25 14.96 13.53
CA ASN A 95 -5.15 15.67 14.82
C ASN A 95 -6.04 15.08 15.95
N LYS A 96 -7.17 14.43 15.61
CA LYS A 96 -8.16 13.93 16.59
C LYS A 96 -8.43 12.43 16.51
N ARG A 97 -7.89 11.74 15.50
CA ARG A 97 -8.23 10.34 15.21
C ARG A 97 -7.21 9.68 14.30
N LEU A 98 -7.13 8.36 14.39
CA LEU A 98 -6.36 7.52 13.48
C LEU A 98 -7.30 6.94 12.43
N GLY A 99 -7.11 7.30 11.17
CA GLY A 99 -7.74 6.64 10.04
C GLY A 99 -7.02 5.33 9.71
N VAL A 100 -7.76 4.24 9.57
CA VAL A 100 -7.22 2.92 9.26
C VAL A 100 -7.91 2.33 8.04
N CYS A 101 -7.13 1.94 7.05
CA CYS A 101 -7.61 1.21 5.88
C CYS A 101 -7.03 -0.20 5.90
N PHE A 102 -7.90 -1.20 5.86
CA PHE A 102 -7.54 -2.60 5.86
C PHE A 102 -7.53 -3.15 4.44
N ARG A 103 -6.57 -4.00 4.10
CA ARG A 103 -6.59 -4.76 2.86
C ARG A 103 -6.05 -6.17 3.07
N LEU A 104 -6.91 -7.16 2.88
CA LEU A 104 -6.48 -8.53 2.68
C LEU A 104 -6.06 -8.70 1.21
N ASN A 105 -4.94 -9.36 0.93
CA ASN A 105 -4.31 -9.48 -0.40
C ASN A 105 -5.25 -9.75 -1.57
N SER A 106 -6.19 -10.69 -1.38
CA SER A 106 -7.15 -11.10 -2.42
C SER A 106 -8.35 -10.17 -2.56
N PHE A 107 -8.46 -9.15 -1.71
CA PHE A 107 -9.63 -8.28 -1.58
C PHE A 107 -9.29 -6.79 -1.80
N PRO A 108 -10.27 -5.98 -2.21
CA PRO A 108 -10.07 -4.53 -2.29
C PRO A 108 -9.83 -3.91 -0.91
N PRO A 109 -9.10 -2.78 -0.83
CA PRO A 109 -8.98 -2.03 0.42
C PRO A 109 -10.36 -1.63 0.96
N SER A 110 -10.49 -1.57 2.29
CA SER A 110 -11.65 -1.02 2.97
C SER A 110 -11.73 0.50 2.79
N CYS A 111 -12.85 1.11 3.14
CA CYS A 111 -12.87 2.52 3.48
C CYS A 111 -12.04 2.77 4.75
N TYR A 112 -11.74 4.04 5.04
CA TYR A 112 -11.12 4.42 6.30
C TYR A 112 -12.09 4.20 7.46
N VAL A 113 -11.66 3.39 8.41
CA VAL A 113 -12.25 3.20 9.73
C VAL A 113 -11.49 4.09 10.71
N TYR A 114 -12.20 4.93 11.46
CA TYR A 114 -11.55 5.89 12.35
C TYR A 114 -11.53 5.43 13.80
N PHE A 115 -10.44 5.68 14.49
CA PHE A 115 -10.29 5.49 15.93
C PHE A 115 -10.04 6.86 16.55
N ASP A 116 -11.02 7.39 17.28
CA ASP A 116 -10.90 8.69 17.91
C ASP A 116 -9.91 8.62 19.07
N TYR A 117 -9.08 9.65 19.20
CA TYR A 117 -8.16 9.76 20.33
C TYR A 117 -8.92 10.11 21.60
N LEU A 118 -8.41 9.65 22.74
CA LEU A 118 -8.81 10.24 24.01
C LEU A 118 -8.43 11.73 24.04
N PRO A 119 -9.22 12.60 24.68
CA PRO A 119 -8.88 14.00 24.83
C PRO A 119 -7.45 14.17 25.35
N ASN A 120 -6.64 14.99 24.66
CA ASN A 120 -5.24 15.29 24.98
C ASN A 120 -4.26 14.11 24.95
N HIS A 121 -4.66 12.92 24.48
CA HIS A 121 -3.72 11.81 24.33
C HIS A 121 -2.78 12.06 23.13
N PRO A 122 -1.45 12.00 23.32
CA PRO A 122 -0.51 12.23 22.23
C PRO A 122 -0.64 11.16 21.15
N MET A 123 -0.76 11.60 19.90
CA MET A 123 -0.86 10.75 18.72
C MET A 123 0.36 9.81 18.58
N GLU A 124 1.50 10.24 19.08
CA GLU A 124 2.77 9.53 19.08
C GLU A 124 2.79 8.32 20.03
N GLU A 125 1.80 8.20 20.93
CA GLU A 125 1.69 7.14 21.95
C GLU A 125 0.55 6.16 21.71
N LEU A 126 0.21 5.91 20.44
CA LEU A 126 -0.68 4.82 20.06
C LEU A 126 0.10 3.55 19.74
N TYR A 127 -0.36 2.41 20.26
CA TYR A 127 0.30 1.11 20.12
C TYR A 127 -0.61 0.11 19.42
N LEU A 128 -0.06 -0.76 18.57
CA LEU A 128 -0.84 -1.79 17.89
C LEU A 128 -1.25 -2.87 18.89
N ALA A 129 -2.51 -3.27 18.86
CA ALA A 129 -2.99 -4.44 19.58
C ALA A 129 -3.70 -5.40 18.62
N LEU A 130 -3.44 -6.70 18.78
CA LEU A 130 -4.11 -7.76 18.05
C LEU A 130 -4.68 -8.79 19.00
N ALA A 131 -5.91 -9.24 18.76
CA ALA A 131 -6.55 -10.26 19.58
C ALA A 131 -7.24 -11.35 18.76
N ASN A 132 -6.94 -12.62 19.08
CA ASN A 132 -7.60 -13.81 18.54
C ASN A 132 -7.26 -15.03 19.39
N CYS A 133 -8.24 -15.91 19.66
CA CYS A 133 -8.01 -17.12 20.46
C CYS A 133 -7.09 -18.15 19.78
N LYS A 134 -6.89 -18.07 18.46
CA LYS A 134 -6.09 -19.00 17.66
C LYS A 134 -4.78 -18.37 17.13
N MET A 135 -4.38 -17.20 17.64
CA MET A 135 -3.15 -16.50 17.24
C MET A 135 -1.87 -17.25 17.65
N PHE A 136 -1.97 -18.17 18.60
CA PHE A 136 -0.87 -18.99 19.07
C PHE A 136 -1.27 -20.47 18.98
N ASN A 137 -0.30 -21.34 18.74
CA ASN A 137 -0.52 -22.78 18.92
C ASN A 137 -0.46 -23.16 20.41
N GLU A 138 -0.66 -24.44 20.71
CA GLU A 138 -0.65 -24.98 22.08
C GLU A 138 0.70 -24.76 22.79
N GLN A 139 1.80 -24.71 22.03
CA GLN A 139 3.15 -24.43 22.52
C GLN A 139 3.42 -22.92 22.68
N GLY A 140 2.47 -22.06 22.34
CA GLY A 140 2.62 -20.60 22.44
C GLY A 140 3.39 -19.94 21.29
N ILE A 141 3.66 -20.66 20.22
CA ILE A 141 4.29 -20.14 19.00
C ILE A 141 3.27 -19.29 18.24
N PRO A 142 3.63 -18.06 17.81
CA PRO A 142 2.74 -17.22 17.03
C PRO A 142 2.40 -17.86 15.69
N LEU A 143 1.17 -17.68 15.23
CA LEU A 143 0.64 -18.16 13.95
C LEU A 143 0.35 -17.01 12.98
N ILE A 144 0.84 -15.82 13.33
CA ILE A 144 0.89 -14.62 12.50
C ILE A 144 2.30 -14.04 12.56
N ALA A 145 2.74 -13.39 11.49
CA ALA A 145 4.00 -12.65 11.44
C ALA A 145 3.73 -11.20 11.08
N ILE A 146 4.43 -10.25 11.73
CA ILE A 146 4.34 -8.83 11.42
C ILE A 146 5.63 -8.41 10.76
N LEU A 147 5.57 -8.15 9.47
CA LEU A 147 6.74 -7.91 8.64
C LEU A 147 6.93 -6.42 8.39
N ASN A 148 8.17 -5.96 8.54
CA ASN A 148 8.57 -4.63 8.06
C ASN A 148 8.53 -4.57 6.52
N PRO A 149 8.62 -3.38 5.89
CA PRO A 149 8.52 -3.27 4.43
C PRO A 149 9.54 -4.12 3.64
N LEU A 150 10.77 -4.22 4.12
CA LEU A 150 11.83 -5.03 3.47
C LEU A 150 11.56 -6.53 3.61
N GLU A 151 11.14 -6.97 4.80
CA GLU A 151 10.73 -8.35 5.07
C GLU A 151 9.51 -8.73 4.23
N MET A 152 8.52 -7.83 4.13
CA MET A 152 7.31 -8.04 3.32
C MET A 152 7.65 -8.13 1.84
N PHE A 153 8.55 -7.28 1.34
CA PHE A 153 9.02 -7.35 -0.04
C PHE A 153 9.70 -8.71 -0.31
N THR A 154 10.64 -9.10 0.54
CA THR A 154 11.37 -10.37 0.43
C THR A 154 10.40 -11.57 0.47
N TRP A 155 9.47 -11.58 1.43
CA TRP A 155 8.46 -12.62 1.57
C TRP A 155 7.55 -12.71 0.35
N THR A 156 7.11 -11.56 -0.19
CA THR A 156 6.26 -11.51 -1.40
C THR A 156 6.99 -12.05 -2.63
N VAL A 157 8.27 -11.71 -2.79
CA VAL A 157 9.13 -12.22 -3.86
C VAL A 157 9.29 -13.74 -3.74
N GLN A 158 9.60 -14.25 -2.55
CA GLN A 158 9.72 -15.69 -2.31
C GLN A 158 8.39 -16.44 -2.55
N LYS A 159 7.25 -15.88 -2.14
CA LYS A 159 5.93 -16.47 -2.41
C LYS A 159 5.66 -16.56 -3.92
N LYS A 160 6.00 -15.53 -4.69
CA LYS A 160 5.89 -15.55 -6.16
C LYS A 160 6.80 -16.62 -6.79
N TYR A 161 8.06 -16.73 -6.37
CA TYR A 161 8.95 -17.78 -6.85
C TYR A 161 8.43 -19.20 -6.52
N LYS A 162 7.85 -19.41 -5.34
CA LYS A 162 7.24 -20.70 -4.97
C LYS A 162 5.99 -21.02 -5.81
N ALA A 163 5.22 -20.01 -6.20
CA ALA A 163 4.07 -20.20 -7.08
C ALA A 163 4.51 -20.61 -8.49
N VAL A 164 5.53 -19.95 -9.04
CA VAL A 164 6.11 -20.28 -10.37
C VAL A 164 6.72 -21.68 -10.37
N ASN A 165 7.45 -22.06 -9.31
CA ASN A 165 8.05 -23.39 -9.19
C ASN A 165 7.05 -24.53 -8.93
N LYS A 166 5.78 -24.21 -8.60
CA LYS A 166 4.73 -25.24 -8.48
C LYS A 166 4.09 -25.59 -9.82
N ASP A 167 4.10 -24.66 -10.80
CA ASP A 167 3.64 -24.93 -12.16
C ASP A 167 4.74 -25.54 -13.05
N ASP A 168 6.01 -25.21 -12.81
CA ASP A 168 7.14 -25.74 -13.58
C ASP A 168 7.94 -26.81 -12.82
N ARG A 169 7.33 -27.96 -12.53
CA ARG A 169 8.11 -29.20 -12.31
C ARG A 169 8.47 -29.83 -13.65
N LYS A 170 9.33 -29.15 -14.41
CA LYS A 170 10.29 -29.72 -15.37
C LYS A 170 11.33 -28.64 -15.69
N ALA A 171 12.59 -28.97 -15.39
CA ALA A 171 13.82 -28.38 -15.92
C ALA A 171 14.45 -27.16 -15.19
N ILE A 172 15.53 -27.51 -14.48
CA ILE A 172 16.83 -26.83 -14.41
C ILE A 172 17.09 -25.89 -13.20
N LYS A 173 18.15 -26.29 -12.47
CA LYS A 173 18.80 -25.65 -11.32
C LYS A 173 19.03 -24.15 -11.54
N PRO A 174 18.83 -23.30 -10.51
CA PRO A 174 19.30 -21.93 -10.53
C PRO A 174 20.80 -21.89 -10.20
N SER A 175 21.60 -21.34 -11.12
CA SER A 175 22.97 -20.91 -10.82
C SER A 175 22.90 -19.63 -9.98
N MET A 176 23.28 -19.75 -8.70
CA MET A 176 23.65 -18.62 -7.86
C MET A 176 24.92 -17.99 -8.44
N GLU A 177 24.80 -16.84 -9.08
CA GLU A 177 25.88 -15.86 -9.10
C GLU A 177 25.62 -14.83 -8.00
N ILE A 178 26.51 -14.88 -7.02
CA ILE A 178 26.67 -13.91 -5.96
C ILE A 178 27.16 -12.63 -6.62
N VAL A 179 26.27 -11.65 -6.82
CA VAL A 179 26.69 -10.28 -7.15
C VAL A 179 26.97 -9.56 -5.85
N THR A 180 28.24 -9.62 -5.45
CA THR A 180 28.89 -8.71 -4.53
C THR A 180 28.76 -7.26 -5.03
N SER A 181 28.17 -6.40 -4.20
CA SER A 181 28.55 -5.00 -3.95
C SER A 181 29.17 -4.20 -5.11
N THR A 182 28.36 -3.35 -5.78
CA THR A 182 28.64 -1.92 -6.13
C THR A 182 27.63 -1.41 -7.15
N GLU A 183 26.34 -1.22 -6.82
CA GLU A 183 25.40 -0.77 -7.86
C GLU A 183 24.39 0.28 -7.39
N SER A 184 24.66 1.52 -7.83
CA SER A 184 23.73 2.59 -8.24
C SER A 184 22.28 2.47 -7.79
N LYS A 185 21.72 3.54 -7.19
CA LYS A 185 20.29 3.77 -6.94
C LYS A 185 19.41 3.39 -8.15
N LYS A 186 19.07 2.11 -8.31
CA LYS A 186 18.10 1.63 -9.29
C LYS A 186 16.74 2.06 -8.76
N THR A 187 16.23 3.16 -9.30
CA THR A 187 14.87 3.65 -9.02
C THR A 187 13.87 2.63 -9.53
N ILE A 188 13.24 1.94 -8.58
CA ILE A 188 12.23 0.92 -8.82
C ILE A 188 10.96 1.61 -9.32
N THR A 189 10.22 0.97 -10.22
CA THR A 189 8.91 1.45 -10.67
C THR A 189 7.99 1.75 -9.49
N PRO A 190 7.37 2.95 -9.43
CA PRO A 190 6.44 3.30 -8.37
C PRO A 190 5.33 2.25 -8.22
N LEU A 191 5.13 1.79 -6.99
CA LEU A 191 4.09 0.83 -6.68
C LEU A 191 2.76 1.55 -6.44
N CYS A 192 1.66 0.90 -6.84
CA CYS A 192 0.32 1.36 -6.56
C CYS A 192 0.14 1.66 -5.07
N THR A 193 -0.30 2.85 -4.70
CA THR A 193 -0.49 3.26 -3.29
C THR A 193 -1.66 2.55 -2.62
N PHE A 194 -2.52 1.91 -3.40
CA PHE A 194 -3.66 1.14 -2.89
C PHE A 194 -3.26 -0.31 -2.61
N CYS A 195 -2.47 -0.92 -3.50
CA CYS A 195 -2.11 -2.33 -3.39
C CYS A 195 -0.67 -2.65 -3.10
N TRP A 196 0.28 -1.72 -3.20
CA TRP A 196 1.73 -1.91 -2.98
C TRP A 196 2.29 -3.24 -3.50
N GLU A 197 1.75 -3.73 -4.62
CA GLU A 197 2.04 -5.07 -5.18
C GLU A 197 2.28 -4.99 -6.68
N ARG A 198 1.53 -4.11 -7.33
CA ARG A 198 1.54 -3.89 -8.77
C ARG A 198 2.07 -2.48 -9.03
N PRO A 199 2.80 -2.26 -10.12
CA PRO A 199 3.17 -0.92 -10.57
C PRO A 199 1.97 0.01 -10.70
N ILE A 200 2.20 1.30 -10.51
CA ILE A 200 1.27 2.33 -10.97
C ILE A 200 1.21 2.25 -12.50
N ASP A 201 0.02 2.08 -13.05
CA ASP A 201 -0.24 2.01 -14.49
C ASP A 201 -1.49 2.79 -14.90
N VAL A 202 -2.07 3.57 -13.98
CA VAL A 202 -3.29 4.38 -14.19
C VAL A 202 -3.01 5.84 -13.92
N LEU A 203 -3.50 6.70 -14.83
CA LEU A 203 -3.53 8.15 -14.72
C LEU A 203 -4.96 8.68 -14.68
N PHE A 204 -5.32 9.43 -13.65
CA PHE A 204 -6.63 10.06 -13.50
C PHE A 204 -6.68 11.46 -14.14
N MET A 205 -7.55 11.67 -15.12
CA MET A 205 -7.67 12.95 -15.84
C MET A 205 -8.93 13.72 -15.41
N PRO A 206 -8.89 15.07 -15.36
CA PRO A 206 -7.81 15.95 -15.86
C PRO A 206 -6.71 16.28 -14.83
N CYS A 207 -6.76 15.71 -13.62
CA CYS A 207 -5.81 16.07 -12.56
C CYS A 207 -4.41 15.48 -12.70
N ASN A 208 -4.22 14.53 -13.62
CA ASN A 208 -2.99 13.80 -13.90
C ASN A 208 -2.32 13.14 -12.68
N HIS A 209 -3.10 12.70 -11.69
CA HIS A 209 -2.59 11.89 -10.58
C HIS A 209 -2.43 10.44 -11.00
N ALA A 210 -1.22 9.92 -10.84
CA ALA A 210 -0.85 8.52 -11.07
C ALA A 210 -0.60 7.85 -9.72
N VAL A 211 -1.56 7.05 -9.25
CA VAL A 211 -1.53 6.53 -7.87
C VAL A 211 -1.82 5.04 -7.75
N CYS A 212 -2.45 4.43 -8.75
CA CYS A 212 -2.90 3.06 -8.61
C CYS A 212 -2.66 2.20 -9.83
N CYS A 213 -2.77 0.90 -9.63
CA CYS A 213 -2.82 -0.06 -10.72
C CYS A 213 -4.25 -0.19 -11.26
N LYS A 214 -4.41 -0.71 -12.47
CA LYS A 214 -5.69 -0.93 -13.16
C LYS A 214 -6.72 -1.66 -12.30
N PHE A 215 -6.28 -2.70 -11.61
CA PHE A 215 -7.14 -3.49 -10.71
C PHE A 215 -7.66 -2.67 -9.53
N CYS A 216 -6.80 -1.88 -8.91
CA CYS A 216 -7.18 -0.99 -7.82
C CYS A 216 -8.09 0.15 -8.28
N LYS A 217 -7.85 0.70 -9.48
CA LYS A 217 -8.73 1.67 -10.12
C LYS A 217 -10.13 1.10 -10.33
N ASP A 218 -10.25 -0.09 -10.92
CA ASP A 218 -11.55 -0.72 -11.19
C ASP A 218 -12.35 -0.90 -9.91
N ASN A 219 -11.70 -1.40 -8.85
CA ASN A 219 -12.30 -1.56 -7.53
C ASN A 219 -12.71 -0.22 -6.91
N TYR A 220 -11.85 0.80 -7.00
CA TYR A 220 -12.13 2.15 -6.48
C TYR A 220 -13.35 2.78 -7.15
N ILE A 221 -13.38 2.82 -8.49
CA ILE A 221 -14.50 3.39 -9.26
C ILE A 221 -15.80 2.66 -8.92
N LYS A 222 -15.78 1.32 -8.86
CA LYS A 222 -16.95 0.53 -8.50
C LYS A 222 -17.47 0.89 -7.11
N HIS A 223 -16.59 0.98 -6.13
CA HIS A 223 -16.94 1.32 -4.76
C HIS A 223 -17.47 2.75 -4.62
N GLU A 224 -16.83 3.74 -5.25
CA GLU A 224 -17.26 5.13 -5.17
C GLU A 224 -18.64 5.35 -5.83
N ARG A 225 -18.91 4.70 -6.97
CA ARG A 225 -20.25 4.69 -7.58
C ARG A 225 -21.31 4.12 -6.65
N GLN A 226 -21.00 3.02 -5.96
CA GLN A 226 -21.92 2.39 -5.00
C GLN A 226 -22.21 3.31 -3.82
N GLN A 227 -21.18 3.97 -3.27
CA GLN A 227 -21.35 4.91 -2.17
C GLN A 227 -22.18 6.14 -2.57
N ASN A 228 -21.92 6.71 -3.76
CA ASN A 228 -22.66 7.87 -4.24
C ASN A 228 -24.13 7.53 -4.49
N LYS A 229 -24.41 6.35 -5.07
CA LYS A 229 -25.77 5.84 -5.25
C LYS A 229 -26.50 5.68 -3.91
N ALA A 230 -25.83 5.12 -2.90
CA ALA A 230 -26.43 4.94 -1.56
C ALA A 230 -26.77 6.28 -0.88
N LYS A 231 -25.96 7.31 -1.12
CA LYS A 231 -26.13 8.66 -0.55
C LYS A 231 -26.99 9.60 -1.42
N LYS A 232 -27.55 9.12 -2.55
CA LYS A 232 -28.25 9.93 -3.55
C LYS A 232 -27.42 11.15 -4.02
N LEU A 233 -26.11 10.97 -4.11
CA LEU A 233 -25.17 11.98 -4.61
C LEU A 233 -24.98 11.85 -6.12
N SER A 234 -24.27 12.82 -6.71
CA SER A 234 -23.81 12.74 -8.10
C SER A 234 -23.10 11.41 -8.37
N MET A 235 -23.31 10.84 -9.56
CA MET A 235 -22.59 9.65 -10.04
C MET A 235 -21.13 9.95 -10.43
N ASP A 236 -20.71 11.20 -10.26
CA ASP A 236 -19.34 11.65 -10.47
C ASP A 236 -18.38 10.92 -9.52
N ILE A 237 -17.27 10.48 -10.09
CA ILE A 237 -16.17 9.84 -9.40
C ILE A 237 -15.08 10.87 -9.27
N VAL A 238 -14.45 10.98 -8.10
CA VAL A 238 -13.40 11.97 -7.88
C VAL A 238 -12.05 11.33 -7.61
N CYS A 239 -10.98 12.08 -7.89
CA CYS A 239 -9.62 11.66 -7.64
C CYS A 239 -9.43 11.35 -6.14
N PRO A 240 -8.83 10.20 -5.79
CA PRO A 240 -8.54 9.85 -4.39
C PRO A 240 -7.55 10.81 -3.72
N VAL A 241 -6.77 11.58 -4.51
CA VAL A 241 -5.77 12.54 -4.03
C VAL A 241 -6.39 13.93 -3.88
N CYS A 242 -6.74 14.57 -5.00
CA CYS A 242 -7.15 15.97 -5.00
C CYS A 242 -8.67 16.19 -5.02
N ARG A 243 -9.46 15.11 -5.04
CA ARG A 243 -10.94 15.15 -5.08
C ARG A 243 -11.55 15.90 -6.27
N LYS A 244 -10.77 16.27 -7.30
CA LYS A 244 -11.30 16.74 -8.59
C LYS A 244 -12.06 15.60 -9.30
N LYS A 245 -13.13 15.92 -10.02
CA LYS A 245 -13.89 14.95 -10.84
C LYS A 245 -12.97 14.24 -11.84
N ILE A 246 -13.05 12.91 -11.88
CA ILE A 246 -12.40 12.06 -12.87
C ILE A 246 -13.32 12.03 -14.09
N GLU A 247 -12.86 12.62 -15.19
CA GLU A 247 -13.57 12.64 -16.46
C GLU A 247 -13.18 11.45 -17.33
N SER A 248 -11.92 11.03 -17.23
CA SER A 248 -11.38 9.92 -18.01
C SER A 248 -10.16 9.33 -17.31
N VAL A 249 -9.73 8.17 -17.80
CA VAL A 249 -8.57 7.44 -17.29
C VAL A 249 -7.69 7.02 -18.44
N ALA A 250 -6.37 7.23 -18.30
CA ALA A 250 -5.37 6.73 -19.22
C ALA A 250 -4.53 5.62 -18.58
N GLN A 251 -4.00 4.72 -19.40
CA GLN A 251 -3.00 3.75 -19.00
C GLN A 251 -1.61 4.34 -19.22
N ILE A 252 -0.71 4.13 -18.27
CA ILE A 252 0.67 4.61 -18.34
C ILE A 252 1.66 3.47 -18.10
N TRP A 253 2.87 3.61 -18.63
CA TRP A 253 3.92 2.61 -18.51
C TRP A 253 5.25 3.25 -18.14
N PHE A 254 5.80 2.83 -17.01
CA PHE A 254 7.16 3.19 -16.62
C PHE A 254 8.18 2.32 -17.35
N PRO A 255 9.34 2.88 -17.73
CA PRO A 255 10.46 2.08 -18.20
C PRO A 255 10.96 1.15 -17.09
N LYS A 256 11.57 0.02 -17.46
CA LYS A 256 12.18 -0.94 -16.52
C LYS A 256 13.19 -0.29 -15.56
N ILE A 257 13.86 0.77 -16.02
CA ILE A 257 14.77 1.60 -15.23
C ILE A 257 14.14 2.98 -15.14
N CYS A 258 13.63 3.36 -13.95
CA CYS A 258 12.91 4.63 -13.78
C CYS A 258 13.85 5.83 -13.66
N ARG A 259 14.45 6.21 -14.77
CA ARG A 259 15.24 7.44 -14.93
C ARG A 259 14.70 8.26 -16.10
N CYS A 260 14.94 9.56 -16.07
CA CYS A 260 14.65 10.42 -17.20
C CYS A 260 15.46 9.98 -18.42
N LEU A 261 14.79 9.68 -19.54
CA LEU A 261 15.44 9.27 -20.78
C LEU A 261 15.91 10.47 -21.62
N LEU A 262 15.65 11.69 -21.15
CA LEU A 262 15.83 12.93 -21.91
C LEU A 262 16.95 13.82 -21.35
N CYS A 263 17.31 13.62 -20.09
CA CYS A 263 18.38 14.35 -19.45
C CYS A 263 19.70 13.60 -19.64
N THR A 264 20.76 14.34 -19.94
CA THR A 264 22.14 13.82 -19.99
C THR A 264 22.71 13.56 -18.60
N TYR A 265 22.18 14.24 -17.58
CA TYR A 265 22.54 14.07 -16.17
C TYR A 265 21.56 13.12 -15.47
N ASP A 266 21.96 12.56 -14.32
CA ASP A 266 21.20 11.61 -13.47
C ASP A 266 19.88 12.21 -12.90
N CYS A 267 18.98 12.59 -13.78
CA CYS A 267 17.66 13.09 -13.47
C CYS A 267 16.74 11.89 -13.20
N ASN A 268 16.30 11.78 -11.95
CA ASN A 268 15.36 10.75 -11.51
C ASN A 268 13.90 11.20 -11.59
N MET A 269 13.64 12.39 -12.13
CA MET A 269 12.28 12.92 -12.22
C MET A 269 11.50 12.20 -13.33
N MET A 270 10.38 11.59 -12.94
CA MET A 270 9.47 10.85 -13.83
C MET A 270 8.11 11.54 -13.89
N SER A 271 8.09 12.81 -14.33
CA SER A 271 6.92 13.70 -14.29
C SER A 271 6.24 13.89 -15.65
N ALA A 272 6.66 13.19 -16.70
CA ALA A 272 6.16 13.37 -18.06
C ALA A 272 5.65 12.06 -18.67
N VAL A 273 4.44 12.08 -19.22
CA VAL A 273 3.86 11.00 -20.02
C VAL A 273 3.66 11.47 -21.45
N ALA A 274 4.04 10.62 -22.41
CA ALA A 274 3.69 10.79 -23.82
C ALA A 274 2.18 10.56 -24.02
N GLY A 275 1.43 11.64 -23.89
CA GLY A 275 -0.03 11.67 -23.86
C GLY A 275 -0.65 12.13 -25.17
N GLY A 276 -1.86 12.68 -25.05
CA GLY A 276 -2.70 13.07 -26.18
C GLY A 276 -3.63 11.95 -26.65
N GLU A 277 -4.60 12.30 -27.49
CA GLU A 277 -5.45 11.32 -28.15
C GLU A 277 -4.57 10.40 -29.00
N ASN A 278 -4.59 9.09 -28.72
CA ASN A 278 -3.67 8.10 -29.27
C ASN A 278 -2.20 8.21 -28.83
N GLY A 279 -1.90 8.92 -27.75
CA GLY A 279 -0.60 8.89 -27.08
C GLY A 279 -0.18 7.47 -26.68
N CYS A 280 1.12 7.21 -26.59
CA CYS A 280 1.61 5.87 -26.24
C CYS A 280 1.60 5.58 -24.74
N GLY A 281 1.34 6.58 -23.87
CA GLY A 281 1.28 6.42 -22.42
C GLY A 281 2.62 6.10 -21.73
N CYS A 282 3.73 6.07 -22.46
CA CYS A 282 5.04 5.86 -21.84
C CYS A 282 5.40 7.05 -20.95
N VAL A 283 5.89 6.77 -19.73
CA VAL A 283 6.51 7.77 -18.86
C VAL A 283 7.95 7.96 -19.33
N ILE A 284 8.31 9.16 -19.78
CA ILE A 284 9.55 9.37 -20.55
C ILE A 284 10.62 10.20 -19.83
N GLY A 285 10.27 10.86 -18.73
CA GLY A 285 11.23 11.59 -17.90
C GLY A 285 10.66 12.85 -17.27
N CYS A 286 11.46 13.91 -17.19
CA CYS A 286 11.03 15.19 -16.66
C CYS A 286 10.16 15.97 -17.66
N TYR A 287 9.16 16.66 -17.13
CA TYR A 287 8.18 17.39 -17.94
C TYR A 287 8.81 18.44 -18.86
N GLU A 288 9.76 19.23 -18.38
CA GLU A 288 10.39 20.30 -19.15
C GLU A 288 11.07 19.80 -20.44
N LYS A 289 11.88 18.73 -20.35
CA LYS A 289 12.56 18.15 -21.51
C LYS A 289 11.59 17.42 -22.43
N ALA A 290 10.61 16.74 -21.86
CA ALA A 290 9.59 16.04 -22.63
C ALA A 290 8.74 17.01 -23.45
N ARG A 291 8.34 18.13 -22.86
CA ARG A 291 7.60 19.19 -23.53
C ARG A 291 8.39 19.74 -24.72
N LYS A 292 9.66 20.10 -24.50
CA LYS A 292 10.56 20.55 -25.56
C LYS A 292 10.70 19.53 -26.70
N LEU A 293 10.93 18.25 -26.36
CA LEU A 293 11.03 17.18 -27.37
C LEU A 293 9.74 17.06 -28.20
N CYS A 294 8.57 17.21 -27.58
CA CYS A 294 7.30 17.15 -28.29
C CYS A 294 7.09 18.36 -29.21
N ASP A 295 7.47 19.56 -28.76
CA ASP A 295 7.35 20.81 -29.52
C ASP A 295 8.28 20.81 -30.75
N GLU A 296 9.42 20.11 -30.67
CA GLU A 296 10.35 19.87 -31.78
C GLU A 296 9.87 18.74 -32.73
N GLY A 297 8.67 18.18 -32.52
CA GLY A 297 8.12 17.10 -33.35
C GLY A 297 8.76 15.73 -33.11
N GLY A 298 9.37 15.55 -31.94
CA GLY A 298 10.09 14.33 -31.56
C GLY A 298 9.21 13.09 -31.41
N SER A 299 9.87 11.96 -31.16
CA SER A 299 9.25 10.67 -30.93
C SER A 299 9.53 10.17 -29.51
N CYS A 300 8.64 9.33 -28.99
CA CYS A 300 8.79 8.72 -27.67
C CYS A 300 10.13 7.95 -27.60
N PRO A 301 11.02 8.26 -26.65
CA PRO A 301 12.32 7.57 -26.53
C PRO A 301 12.19 6.09 -26.16
N HIS A 302 11.01 5.65 -25.69
CA HIS A 302 10.80 4.26 -25.27
C HIS A 302 10.22 3.38 -26.38
N CYS A 303 9.24 3.88 -27.14
CA CYS A 303 8.52 3.09 -28.15
C CYS A 303 8.61 3.66 -29.57
N HIS A 304 9.30 4.79 -29.77
CA HIS A 304 9.51 5.47 -31.04
C HIS A 304 8.24 5.98 -31.75
N LYS A 305 7.07 5.90 -31.12
CA LYS A 305 5.84 6.53 -31.62
C LYS A 305 6.00 8.05 -31.56
N LYS A 306 5.56 8.76 -32.62
CA LYS A 306 5.53 10.23 -32.66
C LYS A 306 4.81 10.79 -31.42
N LEU A 307 5.39 11.79 -30.78
CA LEU A 307 4.75 12.48 -29.66
C LEU A 307 3.62 13.36 -30.20
N ILE A 308 2.41 13.15 -29.67
CA ILE A 308 1.23 13.94 -30.00
C ILE A 308 1.07 15.04 -28.96
N ASP A 309 1.22 14.68 -27.68
CA ASP A 309 1.25 15.60 -26.57
C ASP A 309 2.10 15.03 -25.42
N VAL A 310 2.39 15.87 -24.43
CA VAL A 310 3.07 15.50 -23.19
C VAL A 310 2.28 16.04 -22.02
N LEU A 311 1.87 15.14 -21.13
CA LEU A 311 1.17 15.48 -19.89
C LEU A 311 2.14 15.50 -18.72
N GLN A 312 2.05 16.54 -17.89
CA GLN A 312 2.69 16.54 -16.58
C GLN A 312 1.89 15.64 -15.64
N ILE A 313 2.56 14.67 -15.02
CA ILE A 313 1.95 13.72 -14.09
C ILE A 313 2.45 13.92 -12.66
N PHE A 314 1.59 13.59 -11.71
CA PHE A 314 1.86 13.65 -10.28
C PHE A 314 1.80 12.24 -9.71
N ILE A 315 2.96 11.67 -9.39
CA ILE A 315 3.08 10.32 -8.84
C ILE A 315 3.05 10.42 -7.32
N GLN A 316 2.06 9.78 -6.70
CA GLN A 316 2.05 9.65 -5.25
C GLN A 316 2.87 8.40 -4.88
N GLY A 317 4.04 8.59 -4.27
CA GLY A 317 4.91 7.51 -3.80
C GLY A 317 6.31 8.04 -3.54
N GLU A 318 6.81 7.88 -2.31
CA GLU A 318 8.21 8.05 -1.80
C GLU A 318 9.10 9.21 -2.32
N TRP A 319 8.60 10.18 -3.08
CA TRP A 319 9.40 11.26 -3.69
C TRP A 319 9.04 12.68 -3.21
N GLU A 320 8.38 12.82 -2.07
CA GLU A 320 8.37 14.09 -1.33
C GLU A 320 9.51 14.03 -0.30
N GLN A 321 10.59 14.76 -0.60
CA GLN A 321 11.61 15.13 0.37
C GLN A 321 11.03 16.09 1.41
#